data_AF-A0A183GES8-F1
#
_entry.id   AF-A0A183GES8-F1
#
_cell.length_a   1.000
_cell.length_b   1.000
_cell.length_c   1.000
_cell.angle_alpha   90.00
_cell.angle_beta   90.00
_cell.angle_gamma   90.00
#
_symmetry.space_group_name_H-M   'P 1'
#
loop_
_entity.id
_entity.type
_entity.pdbx_description
1 polymer ?
#
loop_
_entity_poly.entity_id
_entity_poly.type
_entity_poly.pdbx_seq_one_letter_code
_entity_poly.pdbx_strand_id
1 'polypeptide(L)' 'MYGTECWPATKEVETRLSVMEMKMLRWMVGVTPMDSIRNDAIRQTFGVAPIVDKMREARLRLYGHVLRWKGDSVR' A
#
# COMPACT_ATOMS: atom_id res chain seq x y z
N MET A 1 -6.62 6.74 22.03
CA MET A 1 -5.82 7.52 21.06
C MET A 1 -4.35 7.43 21.45
N TYR A 2 -3.65 6.37 21.06
CA TYR A 2 -2.21 6.23 21.31
C TYR A 2 -1.69 5.24 20.26
N GLY A 3 -0.96 5.72 19.25
CA GLY A 3 -0.24 4.83 18.31
C GLY A 3 -0.58 4.92 16.81
N THR A 4 -1.27 5.96 16.34
CA THR A 4 -1.48 6.18 14.88
C THR A 4 -0.64 7.32 14.31
N GLU A 5 0.27 7.89 15.09
CA GLU A 5 1.21 8.90 14.60
C GLU A 5 2.27 8.21 13.74
N CYS A 6 2.16 8.42 12.43
CA CYS A 6 3.20 8.23 11.43
C CYS A 6 4.06 6.96 11.56
N TRP A 7 3.61 5.87 10.94
CA TRP A 7 4.58 4.92 10.39
C TRP A 7 5.53 5.69 9.47
N PRO A 8 6.86 5.66 9.69
CA PRO A 8 7.78 6.17 8.69
C PRO A 8 7.70 5.20 7.52
N ALA A 9 6.90 5.56 6.51
CA ALA A 9 6.84 4.85 5.25
C ALA A 9 8.16 5.14 4.49
N THR A 10 9.25 4.55 4.97
CA THR A 10 10.53 4.58 4.26
C THR A 10 10.39 3.75 2.98
N LYS A 11 11.19 4.09 1.97
CA LYS A 11 11.23 3.33 0.70
C LYS A 11 11.49 1.84 0.91
N GLU A 12 12.24 1.50 1.96
CA GLU A 12 12.52 0.12 2.35
C GLU A 12 11.24 -0.61 2.79
N VAL A 13 10.39 0.02 3.61
CA VAL A 13 9.10 -0.56 4.03
C VAL A 13 8.16 -0.71 2.84
N GLU A 14 8.09 0.29 1.96
CA GLU A 14 7.28 0.21 0.72
C GLU A 14 7.74 -0.95 -0.18
N THR A 15 9.05 -1.14 -0.31
CA THR A 15 9.63 -2.24 -1.09
C THR A 15 9.34 -3.59 -0.45
N ARG A 16 9.51 -3.72 0.87
CA ARG A 16 9.20 -4.97 1.61
C ARG A 16 7.73 -5.35 1.47
N LEU A 17 6.82 -4.38 1.61
CA LEU A 17 5.38 -4.60 1.43
C LEU A 17 5.04 -5.01 -0.01
N SER A 18 5.69 -4.41 -1.01
CA SER A 18 5.50 -4.80 -2.41
C SER A 18 5.94 -6.23 -2.69
N VAL A 19 7.03 -6.69 -2.06
CA VAL A 19 7.50 -8.09 -2.16
C VAL A 19 6.53 -9.04 -1.46
N MET A 20 6.05 -8.67 -0.26
CA MET A 20 5.07 -9.48 0.48
C MET A 20 3.75 -9.60 -0.29
N GLU A 21 3.22 -8.50 -0.83
CA GLU A 21 2.05 -8.48 -1.72
C GLU A 21 2.25 -9.48 -2.86
N MET A 22 3.36 -9.37 -3.59
CA MET A 22 3.63 -10.21 -4.75
C MET A 22 3.74 -11.70 -4.38
N LYS A 23 4.35 -12.01 -3.24
CA LYS A 23 4.48 -13.38 -2.73
C LYS A 23 3.11 -13.96 -2.39
N MET A 24 2.22 -13.19 -1.77
CA MET A 24 0.85 -13.61 -1.47
C MET A 24 0.03 -13.81 -2.74
N LEU A 25 0.07 -12.86 -3.68
CA LEU A 25 -0.65 -12.97 -4.95
C LEU A 25 -0.21 -14.21 -5.74
N ARG A 26 1.11 -14.47 -5.82
CA ARG A 26 1.65 -15.67 -6.48
C ARG A 26 1.20 -16.95 -5.79
N TRP A 27 1.21 -16.97 -4.45
CA TRP A 27 0.74 -18.12 -3.69
C TRP A 27 -0.75 -18.41 -3.92
N MET A 28 -1.59 -17.37 -3.98
CA MET A 28 -3.03 -17.53 -4.23
C MET A 28 -3.38 -18.06 -5.63
N VAL A 29 -2.62 -17.70 -6.66
CA VAL A 29 -2.82 -18.26 -8.02
C VAL A 29 -2.12 -19.61 -8.19
N GLY A 30 -1.24 -20.00 -7.26
CA GLY A 30 -0.39 -21.18 -7.41
C GLY A 30 0.69 -21.01 -8.47
N VAL A 31 1.10 -19.77 -8.77
CA VAL A 31 2.13 -19.47 -9.78
C VAL A 31 3.50 -19.73 -9.20
N THR A 32 4.25 -20.59 -9.86
CA THR A 32 5.61 -20.92 -9.51
C THR A 32 6.60 -19.91 -10.11
N PRO A 33 7.82 -19.79 -9.57
CA PRO A 33 8.87 -18.97 -10.18
C PRO A 33 9.23 -19.38 -11.62
N MET A 34 8.95 -20.64 -12.00
CA MET A 34 9.23 -21.15 -13.35
C MET A 34 8.31 -20.56 -14.41
N ASP A 35 7.09 -20.16 -14.03
CA ASP A 35 6.11 -19.64 -14.98
C ASP A 35 6.51 -18.27 -15.55
N SER A 36 7.52 -17.60 -14.97
CA SER A 36 8.08 -16.31 -15.42
C SER A 36 7.02 -15.24 -15.71
N ILE A 37 5.87 -15.32 -15.05
CA ILE A 37 4.75 -14.40 -15.26
C ILE A 37 5.13 -13.03 -14.70
N ARG A 38 4.93 -11.99 -15.51
CA ARG A 38 5.16 -10.60 -15.10
C ARG A 38 4.29 -10.25 -13.90
N ASN A 39 4.88 -9.52 -12.96
CA ASN A 39 4.18 -9.11 -11.74
C ASN A 39 2.90 -8.30 -12.04
N ASP A 40 2.93 -7.47 -13.08
CA ASP A 40 1.79 -6.65 -13.50
C ASP A 40 0.64 -7.49 -14.05
N ALA A 41 0.92 -8.60 -14.73
CA ALA A 41 -0.11 -9.52 -15.21
C ALA A 41 -0.86 -10.18 -14.04
N ILE A 42 -0.13 -10.60 -12.99
CA ILE A 42 -0.75 -11.17 -11.78
C ILE A 42 -1.58 -10.11 -11.05
N ARG A 43 -1.12 -8.85 -10.98
CA ARG A 43 -1.94 -7.78 -10.40
C ARG A 43 -3.20 -7.51 -11.20
N GLN A 44 -3.10 -7.55 -12.54
CA GLN A 44 -4.24 -7.38 -13.43
C GLN A 44 -5.27 -8.51 -13.27
N THR A 45 -4.84 -9.77 -13.09
CA THR A 45 -5.77 -10.89 -12.87
C THR A 45 -6.59 -10.73 -11.58
N PHE A 46 -6.03 -10.10 -10.55
CA PHE A 46 -6.76 -9.81 -9.31
C PHE A 46 -7.45 -8.43 -9.30
N GLY A 47 -7.19 -7.57 -10.29
CA GLY A 47 -7.65 -6.18 -10.28
C GLY A 47 -7.10 -5.35 -9.11
N VAL A 48 -5.94 -5.73 -8.57
CA VAL A 48 -5.34 -5.09 -7.38
C VAL A 48 -4.37 -4.01 -7.82
N ALA A 49 -4.58 -2.78 -7.36
CA ALA A 49 -3.61 -1.70 -7.49
C ALA A 49 -2.39 -1.95 -6.59
N PRO A 50 -1.17 -1.53 -6.98
CA PRO A 50 0.02 -1.70 -6.16
C PRO A 50 -0.16 -1.19 -4.73
N ILE A 51 0.28 -1.95 -3.74
CA ILE A 51 0.18 -1.57 -2.32
C ILE A 51 0.78 -0.20 -2.02
N VAL A 52 1.84 0.20 -2.74
CA VAL A 52 2.47 1.53 -2.61
C VAL A 52 1.50 2.65 -2.98
N ASP A 53 0.68 2.47 -4.02
CA ASP A 53 -0.32 3.46 -4.41
C ASP A 53 -1.43 3.57 -3.37
N LYS A 54 -1.85 2.44 -2.79
CA LYS A 54 -2.82 2.41 -1.68
C LYS A 54 -2.27 3.09 -0.43
N MET A 55 -0.99 2.89 -0.11
CA MET A 55 -0.32 3.60 0.98
C MET A 55 -0.27 5.10 0.71
N ARG A 56 0.06 5.51 -0.52
CA ARG A 56 0.07 6.92 -0.93
C ARG A 56 -1.32 7.54 -0.80
N GLU A 57 -2.36 6.85 -1.25
CA GLU A 57 -3.75 7.29 -1.12
C GLU A 57 -4.13 7.48 0.36
N ALA A 58 -3.80 6.50 1.22
CA ALA A 58 -4.06 6.59 2.66
C ALA A 58 -3.32 7.77 3.32
N ARG A 59 -2.06 8.03 2.92
CA ARG A 59 -1.30 9.21 3.38
C ARG A 59 -1.97 10.51 2.97
N LEU A 60 -2.45 10.62 1.73
CA LEU A 60 -3.15 11.82 1.25
C LEU A 60 -4.47 12.03 1.98
N ARG A 61 -5.23 10.96 2.24
CA ARG A 61 -6.46 11.02 3.05
C ARG A 61 -6.15 11.50 4.46
N LEU A 62 -5.10 10.96 5.11
CA LEU A 62 -4.66 11.40 6.43
C LEU A 62 -4.28 12.88 6.43
N TYR A 63 -3.52 13.33 5.44
CA TYR A 63 -3.15 14.74 5.29
C TYR A 63 -4.40 15.63 5.15
N GLY A 64 -5.37 15.23 4.34
CA GLY A 64 -6.66 15.93 4.23
C GLY A 64 -7.43 15.98 5.55
N HIS A 65 -7.43 14.90 6.33
CA HIS A 65 -8.04 14.87 7.67
C HIS A 65 -7.35 15.84 8.64
N VAL A 66 -6.01 15.84 8.67
CA VAL A 66 -5.23 16.76 9.52
C VAL A 66 -5.49 18.22 9.15
N LEU A 67 -5.57 18.54 7.85
CA LEU A 67 -5.89 19.89 7.39
C LEU A 67 -7.29 20.35 7.80
N ARG A 68 -8.31 19.48 7.70
CA ARG A 68 -9.68 19.80 8.16
C ARG A 68 -9.74 20.03 9.67
N TRP A 69 -9.09 19.17 10.45
CA TRP A 69 -9.00 19.30 11.91
C TRP A 69 -8.39 20.64 12.35
N LYS A 70 -7.34 21.10 11.66
CA LYS A 70 -6.71 22.40 11.96
C LYS A 70 -7.62 23.59 11.61
N GLY A 71 -8.49 23.45 10.61
CA GLY A 71 -9.49 24.47 10.25
C GLY A 71 -10.61 24.61 11.28
N ASP A 72 -11.02 23.50 11.90
CA ASP A 72 -12.08 23.47 12.92
C ASP A 72 -11.59 23.88 14.33
N SER A 73 -10.27 23.93 14.55
CA SER A 73 -9.65 24.32 15.83
C SER A 73 -9.51 25.85 16.02
N VAL A 74 -10.09 26.65 15.13
CA VAL A 74 -10.21 28.11 15.28
C VAL A 74 -11.64 28.43 15.71
N ARG A 75 -11.94 28.24 17.00
CA ARG A 75 -13.13 28.81 17.65
C ARG A 75 -12.83 29.12 19.10
#